data_AF-A0A8J6NDH5-F1
#
_entry.id   AF-A0A8J6NDH5-F1
#
_cell.length_a   1.000
_cell.length_b   1.000
_cell.length_c   1.000
_cell.angle_alpha   90.00
_cell.angle_beta   90.00
_cell.angle_gamma   90.00
#
_symmetry.space_group_name_H-M   'P 1'
#
loop_
_entity.id
_entity.type
_entity.pdbx_description
1 polymer ?
#
loop_
_entity_poly.entity_id
_entity_poly.type
_entity_poly.pdbx_seq_one_letter_code
_entity_poly.pdbx_strand_id
1 'polypeptide(L)'
;MTTIAIIGPEGCHAWQAAKKFSPDCETLSFSHFDRAAETFSSKKADYLILPVYNTRIGGILKSFQVMEKINAYWIDNIVLPIHLSLASLDDFHDLKLIVGTKTVLRQCEDYFTRHHPEISLLAVPDLDEAISEMKQNTLTNRGVIEAENLLQEHGLIIREREVLPHNKTRFAILGRKKAGSTGYDATSLITIPLKDRVGMLFDTLGEFTRRGINILDMRVEADAKTQKLQIYLEVEGHIKDGNIKDTLRTLEHNVIQEPQSIKILGSYPRVDMRVKRIKKFGFIGTGDMSKWFARKLESEGYETILTGRSTPIRPEEMIADVDVVMICVPISKTPEAIQKYGSYMKDGQALVLLAGEAENTLNIAMEKCSQGVEIMLVHNLWGPAAVTMKDKNASVVRTPRSGALCSEFEAFLYKHGADICHDSPTQHDLLMGVGQKLPTTISVALAMALDQNSINTSDIGNHSTLTSLYGILAMARVHSQNPRTYAEIMSTGGEGRKIVRSFAENILKLIDLAESGDINGLCTTIEKSRDYLSSDFLKASMQQALAVDETLGRLLKS
;
A
#
# COMPACT_ATOMS: atom_id res chain seq x y z
N MET A 1 17.82 33.35 -15.33
CA MET A 1 17.19 32.23 -16.07
C MET A 1 17.62 30.96 -15.33
N THR A 2 16.72 30.02 -15.09
CA THR A 2 17.06 28.79 -14.35
C THR A 2 17.90 27.88 -15.25
N THR A 3 19.08 27.46 -14.78
CA THR A 3 19.95 26.56 -15.54
C THR A 3 19.86 25.14 -14.99
N ILE A 4 19.63 24.14 -15.83
CA ILE A 4 19.40 22.75 -15.42
C ILE A 4 20.38 21.82 -16.15
N ALA A 5 21.17 21.07 -15.39
CA ALA A 5 22.02 20.01 -15.96
C ALA A 5 21.21 18.71 -16.16
N ILE A 6 21.36 18.08 -17.32
CA ILE A 6 20.65 16.85 -17.71
C ILE A 6 21.60 15.81 -18.32
N ILE A 7 21.12 14.57 -18.46
CA ILE A 7 21.81 13.49 -19.15
C ILE A 7 21.13 13.18 -20.49
N GLY A 8 21.91 13.22 -21.57
CA GLY A 8 21.43 13.06 -22.94
C GLY A 8 21.38 14.37 -23.72
N PRO A 9 21.16 14.30 -25.05
CA PRO A 9 21.11 15.45 -25.94
C PRO A 9 19.84 16.29 -25.73
N GLU A 10 19.78 17.45 -26.38
CA GLU A 10 18.55 18.23 -26.47
C GLU A 10 17.43 17.41 -27.15
N GLY A 11 16.17 17.62 -26.73
CA GLY A 11 15.02 16.87 -27.25
C GLY A 11 14.76 15.50 -26.61
N CYS A 12 15.72 14.91 -25.88
CA CYS A 12 15.51 13.63 -25.18
C CYS A 12 14.52 13.74 -23.99
N HIS A 13 14.09 12.62 -23.41
CA HIS A 13 13.13 12.65 -22.29
C HIS A 13 13.64 13.37 -21.03
N ALA A 14 14.96 13.41 -20.78
CA ALA A 14 15.51 14.20 -19.67
C ALA A 14 15.39 15.71 -19.91
N TRP A 15 15.55 16.15 -21.17
CA TRP A 15 15.29 17.52 -21.59
C TRP A 15 13.80 17.86 -21.46
N GLN A 16 12.91 16.96 -21.88
CA GLN A 16 11.46 17.14 -21.72
C GLN A 16 11.07 17.24 -20.24
N ALA A 17 11.72 16.47 -19.35
CA ALA A 17 11.53 16.56 -17.92
C ALA A 17 11.99 17.93 -17.38
N ALA A 18 13.13 18.45 -17.85
CA ALA A 18 13.61 19.78 -17.48
C ALA A 18 12.62 20.89 -17.90
N LYS A 19 12.11 20.84 -19.13
CA LYS A 19 11.10 21.79 -19.63
C LYS A 19 9.77 21.67 -18.89
N LYS A 20 9.37 20.46 -18.48
CA LYS A 20 8.17 20.28 -17.64
C LYS A 20 8.35 20.84 -16.23
N PHE A 21 9.57 20.75 -15.67
CA PHE A 21 9.88 21.35 -14.37
C PHE A 21 9.91 22.87 -14.41
N SER A 22 10.56 23.42 -15.43
CA SER A 22 10.76 24.86 -15.60
C SER A 22 10.70 25.18 -17.10
N PRO A 23 9.53 25.59 -17.63
CA PRO A 23 9.33 25.81 -19.07
C PRO A 23 10.41 26.68 -19.74
N ASP A 24 10.82 27.75 -19.06
CA ASP A 24 11.81 28.72 -19.57
C ASP A 24 13.26 28.43 -19.12
N CYS A 25 13.58 27.19 -18.76
CA CYS A 25 14.94 26.85 -18.33
C CYS A 25 15.93 26.77 -19.50
N GLU A 26 17.19 27.10 -19.21
CA GLU A 26 18.34 26.74 -20.03
C GLU A 26 18.83 25.34 -19.61
N THR A 27 19.04 24.44 -20.57
CA THR A 27 19.52 23.07 -20.30
C THR A 27 20.97 22.90 -20.68
N LEU A 28 21.77 22.33 -19.77
CA LEU A 28 23.15 21.91 -20.02
C LEU A 28 23.18 20.38 -20.18
N SER A 29 23.40 19.93 -21.41
CA SER A 29 23.36 18.51 -21.80
C SER A 29 24.71 17.82 -21.65
N PHE A 30 24.71 16.59 -21.11
CA PHE A 30 25.92 15.79 -20.91
C PHE A 30 25.70 14.32 -21.23
N SER A 31 26.70 13.66 -21.82
CA SER A 31 26.68 12.20 -22.04
C SER A 31 27.06 11.38 -20.79
N HIS A 32 27.66 12.03 -19.79
CA HIS A 32 28.17 11.37 -18.59
C HIS A 32 27.61 11.95 -17.30
N PHE A 33 27.09 11.06 -16.45
CA PHE A 33 26.53 11.36 -15.13
C PHE A 33 27.46 12.18 -14.24
N ASP A 34 28.75 11.82 -14.20
CA ASP A 34 29.73 12.51 -13.34
C ASP A 34 29.98 13.95 -13.82
N ARG A 35 29.92 14.24 -15.13
CA ARG A 35 30.09 15.60 -15.69
C ARG A 35 28.90 16.52 -15.40
N ALA A 36 27.68 15.99 -15.49
CA ALA A 36 26.49 16.73 -15.07
C ALA A 36 26.53 17.05 -13.56
N ALA A 37 26.99 16.08 -12.75
CA ALA A 37 27.16 16.23 -11.31
C ALA A 37 28.23 17.28 -10.94
N GLU A 38 29.37 17.30 -11.64
CA GLU A 38 30.42 18.31 -11.49
C GLU A 38 29.92 19.72 -11.83
N THR A 39 29.15 19.84 -12.92
CA THR A 39 28.56 21.12 -13.36
C THR A 39 27.57 21.67 -12.33
N PHE A 40 26.73 20.80 -11.76
CA PHE A 40 25.88 21.16 -10.64
C PHE A 40 26.72 21.52 -9.39
N SER A 41 27.70 20.71 -9.02
CA SER A 41 28.52 20.95 -7.82
C SER A 41 29.31 22.26 -7.90
N SER A 42 29.77 22.64 -9.09
CA SER A 42 30.48 23.89 -9.38
C SER A 42 29.56 25.13 -9.51
N LYS A 43 28.25 24.99 -9.24
CA LYS A 43 27.25 26.07 -9.30
C LYS A 43 27.05 26.67 -10.69
N LYS A 44 27.41 25.94 -11.75
CA LYS A 44 27.09 26.32 -13.14
C LYS A 44 25.67 25.95 -13.55
N ALA A 45 25.02 25.04 -12.81
CA ALA A 45 23.61 24.71 -12.94
C ALA A 45 22.89 24.87 -11.59
N ASP A 46 21.67 25.39 -11.61
CA ASP A 46 20.81 25.56 -10.45
C ASP A 46 20.25 24.22 -9.97
N TYR A 47 19.88 23.35 -10.91
CA TYR A 47 19.31 22.02 -10.67
C TYR A 47 20.02 20.95 -11.50
N LEU A 48 19.89 19.71 -11.06
CA LEU A 48 20.34 18.52 -11.78
C LEU A 48 19.18 17.54 -11.86
N ILE A 49 18.83 17.12 -13.08
CA ILE A 49 17.77 16.14 -13.32
C ILE A 49 18.40 14.81 -13.75
N LEU A 50 18.12 13.76 -12.99
CA LEU A 50 18.64 12.41 -13.23
C LEU A 50 17.51 11.39 -13.35
N PRO A 51 17.53 10.49 -14.32
CA PRO A 51 16.59 9.38 -14.37
C PRO A 51 16.96 8.38 -13.25
N VAL A 52 16.02 8.01 -12.38
CA VAL A 52 16.28 7.16 -11.20
C VAL A 52 15.65 5.77 -11.31
N TYR A 53 14.57 5.67 -12.08
CA TYR A 53 13.82 4.43 -12.29
C TYR A 53 13.13 4.48 -13.65
N ASN A 54 13.10 3.34 -14.35
CA ASN A 54 12.32 3.16 -15.56
C ASN A 54 11.60 1.81 -15.50
N THR A 55 10.38 1.75 -16.03
CA THR A 55 9.51 0.56 -15.93
C THR A 55 10.04 -0.68 -16.66
N ARG A 56 10.99 -0.53 -17.60
CA ARG A 56 11.58 -1.64 -18.38
C ARG A 56 12.90 -2.14 -17.81
N ILE A 57 13.75 -1.22 -17.35
CA ILE A 57 15.11 -1.54 -16.86
C ILE A 57 15.24 -1.47 -15.34
N GLY A 58 14.16 -1.10 -14.65
CA GLY A 58 14.14 -0.87 -13.21
C GLY A 58 15.02 0.30 -12.78
N GLY A 59 15.72 0.10 -11.68
CA GLY A 59 16.51 1.13 -11.04
C GLY A 59 17.77 1.56 -11.79
N ILE A 60 17.99 2.87 -11.91
CA ILE A 60 19.20 3.42 -12.55
C ILE A 60 20.25 3.71 -11.49
N LEU A 61 21.07 2.69 -11.18
CA LEU A 61 22.08 2.71 -10.12
C LEU A 61 23.04 3.92 -10.20
N LYS A 62 23.46 4.29 -11.41
CA LYS A 62 24.44 5.37 -11.60
C LYS A 62 23.96 6.72 -11.04
N SER A 63 22.65 6.97 -11.03
CA SER A 63 22.06 8.19 -10.45
C SER A 63 22.27 8.25 -8.95
N PHE A 64 22.12 7.12 -8.25
CA PHE A 64 22.30 7.04 -6.80
C PHE A 64 23.77 7.14 -6.41
N GLN A 65 24.67 6.52 -7.17
CA GLN A 65 26.13 6.67 -7.01
C GLN A 65 26.60 8.12 -7.18
N VAL A 66 25.95 8.88 -8.08
CA VAL A 66 26.20 10.33 -8.22
C VAL A 66 25.69 11.09 -7.00
N MET A 67 24.45 10.84 -6.57
CA MET A 67 23.84 11.49 -5.41
C MET A 67 24.64 11.25 -4.11
N GLU A 68 25.26 10.09 -3.98
CA GLU A 68 26.16 9.77 -2.87
C GLU A 68 27.37 10.74 -2.81
N LYS A 69 27.93 11.14 -3.95
CA LYS A 69 29.17 11.92 -4.03
C LYS A 69 28.98 13.43 -3.95
N ILE A 70 27.78 13.92 -4.26
CA ILE A 70 27.47 15.36 -4.26
C ILE A 70 26.73 15.80 -3.00
N ASN A 71 26.84 17.09 -2.66
CA ASN A 71 26.02 17.70 -1.62
C ASN A 71 24.76 18.31 -2.24
N ALA A 72 23.77 17.46 -2.48
CA ALA A 72 22.49 17.82 -3.07
C ALA A 72 21.35 17.17 -2.28
N TYR A 73 20.15 17.73 -2.43
CA TYR A 73 18.92 17.13 -1.95
C TYR A 73 18.04 16.79 -3.14
N TRP A 74 17.48 15.59 -3.15
CA TRP A 74 16.33 15.26 -3.97
C TRP A 74 15.14 16.06 -3.43
N ILE A 75 14.56 16.90 -4.28
CA ILE A 75 13.52 17.86 -3.90
C ILE A 75 12.17 17.57 -4.56
N ASP A 76 12.17 16.94 -5.72
CA ASP A 76 10.94 16.68 -6.47
C ASP A 76 11.12 15.56 -7.50
N ASN A 77 10.02 15.13 -8.12
CA ASN A 77 9.94 14.05 -9.07
C ASN A 77 9.18 14.46 -10.34
N ILE A 78 9.68 14.02 -11.49
CA ILE A 78 8.91 14.07 -12.74
C ILE A 78 8.79 12.66 -13.29
N VAL A 79 7.56 12.21 -13.51
CA VAL A 79 7.27 10.96 -14.22
C VAL A 79 6.80 11.32 -15.63
N LEU A 80 7.47 10.76 -16.64
CA LEU A 80 7.11 10.91 -18.04
C LEU A 80 6.82 9.55 -18.68
N PRO A 81 5.77 9.44 -19.51
CA PRO A 81 5.67 8.35 -20.46
C PRO A 81 6.82 8.47 -21.48
N ILE A 82 7.37 7.32 -21.87
CA ILE A 82 8.54 7.22 -22.73
C ILE A 82 8.10 6.57 -24.03
N HIS A 83 7.94 7.41 -25.04
CA HIS A 83 7.60 7.02 -26.39
C HIS A 83 8.91 6.94 -27.19
N LEU A 84 9.25 5.74 -27.63
CA LEU A 84 10.44 5.48 -28.45
C LEU A 84 10.01 5.02 -29.83
N SER A 85 10.66 5.59 -30.84
CA SER A 85 10.42 5.29 -32.25
C SER A 85 11.72 4.83 -32.89
N LEU A 86 11.60 3.95 -33.86
CA LEU A 86 12.70 3.50 -34.70
C LEU A 86 12.68 4.29 -36.00
N ALA A 87 13.82 4.87 -36.38
CA ALA A 87 13.96 5.65 -37.61
C ALA A 87 15.22 5.27 -38.39
N SER A 88 15.29 5.65 -39.66
CA SER A 88 16.46 5.43 -40.53
C SER A 88 16.59 6.58 -41.54
N LEU A 89 17.68 6.59 -42.31
CA LEU A 89 17.90 7.60 -43.35
C LEU A 89 16.90 7.48 -44.52
N ASP A 90 16.46 6.25 -44.81
CA ASP A 90 15.45 5.94 -45.81
C ASP A 90 14.50 4.82 -45.33
N ASP A 91 13.45 4.55 -46.09
CA ASP A 91 12.47 3.49 -45.85
C ASP A 91 12.68 2.21 -46.69
N PHE A 92 13.73 2.19 -47.53
CA PHE A 92 13.91 1.16 -48.55
C PHE A 92 14.85 0.02 -48.12
N HIS A 93 15.74 0.24 -47.17
CA HIS A 93 16.75 -0.74 -46.78
C HIS A 93 16.37 -1.58 -45.56
N ASP A 94 16.87 -2.82 -45.54
CA ASP A 94 16.80 -3.70 -44.38
C ASP A 94 17.86 -3.29 -43.34
N LEU A 95 17.41 -3.12 -42.10
CA LEU A 95 18.25 -2.60 -41.02
C LEU A 95 19.10 -3.72 -40.43
N LYS A 96 20.43 -3.55 -40.42
CA LYS A 96 21.38 -4.52 -39.85
C LYS A 96 21.91 -4.12 -38.48
N LEU A 97 21.85 -2.83 -38.18
CA LEU A 97 22.41 -2.24 -36.97
C LEU A 97 21.47 -1.17 -36.42
N ILE A 98 21.11 -1.25 -35.16
CA ILE A 98 20.40 -0.18 -34.45
C ILE A 98 21.38 0.57 -33.57
N VAL A 99 21.45 1.88 -33.77
CA VAL A 99 22.23 2.82 -32.98
C VAL A 99 21.34 3.47 -31.93
N GLY A 100 21.83 3.58 -30.72
CA GLY A 100 21.13 4.29 -29.64
C GLY A 100 22.02 4.50 -28.43
N THR A 101 21.55 5.26 -27.45
CA THR A 101 22.27 5.37 -26.18
C THR A 101 22.17 4.07 -25.39
N LYS A 102 23.16 3.78 -24.52
CA LYS A 102 23.15 2.57 -23.67
C LYS A 102 21.85 2.40 -22.88
N THR A 103 21.28 3.50 -22.39
CA THR A 103 20.05 3.47 -21.59
C THR A 103 18.81 3.22 -22.43
N VAL A 104 18.74 3.73 -23.67
CA VAL A 104 17.60 3.49 -24.56
C VAL A 104 17.64 2.05 -25.11
N LEU A 105 18.80 1.58 -25.57
CA LEU A 105 18.94 0.22 -26.09
C LEU A 105 18.57 -0.84 -25.04
N ARG A 106 18.98 -0.63 -23.78
CA ARG A 106 18.63 -1.54 -22.68
C ARG A 106 17.12 -1.58 -22.40
N GLN A 107 16.38 -0.50 -22.66
CA GLN A 107 14.91 -0.52 -22.55
C GLN A 107 14.27 -1.35 -23.65
N CYS A 108 14.88 -1.39 -24.83
CA CYS A 108 14.35 -2.02 -26.04
C CYS A 108 14.84 -3.45 -26.29
N GLU A 109 15.72 -3.99 -25.45
CA GLU A 109 16.32 -5.32 -25.60
C GLU A 109 15.25 -6.39 -25.86
N ASP A 110 14.23 -6.44 -25.00
CA ASP A 110 13.07 -7.33 -25.09
C ASP A 110 12.25 -7.19 -26.38
N TYR A 111 12.20 -6.00 -26.95
CA TYR A 111 11.49 -5.75 -28.20
C TYR A 111 12.31 -6.26 -29.39
N PHE A 112 13.60 -5.93 -29.44
CA PHE A 112 14.48 -6.35 -30.52
C PHE A 112 14.68 -7.87 -30.52
N THR A 113 14.82 -8.52 -29.36
CA THR A 113 14.87 -9.98 -29.28
C THR A 113 13.63 -10.66 -29.86
N ARG A 114 12.44 -10.03 -29.79
CA ARG A 114 11.18 -10.60 -30.29
C ARG A 114 10.90 -10.29 -31.76
N HIS A 115 11.19 -9.08 -32.22
CA HIS A 115 10.79 -8.60 -33.55
C HIS A 115 11.94 -8.59 -34.55
N HIS A 116 13.18 -8.39 -34.08
CA HIS A 116 14.37 -8.22 -34.91
C HIS A 116 15.57 -8.99 -34.32
N PRO A 117 15.49 -10.32 -34.12
CA PRO A 117 16.48 -11.08 -33.34
C PRO A 117 17.90 -11.09 -33.95
N GLU A 118 18.01 -10.88 -35.26
CA GLU A 118 19.28 -10.88 -35.99
C GLU A 118 19.94 -9.48 -36.04
N ILE A 119 19.25 -8.44 -35.56
CA ILE A 119 19.76 -7.07 -35.64
C ILE A 119 20.83 -6.81 -34.59
N SER A 120 21.94 -6.21 -35.01
CA SER A 120 22.99 -5.81 -34.08
C SER A 120 22.60 -4.51 -33.37
N LEU A 121 22.96 -4.37 -32.08
CA LEU A 121 22.74 -3.15 -31.30
C LEU A 121 24.08 -2.45 -31.02
N LEU A 122 24.21 -1.18 -31.37
CA LEU A 122 25.40 -0.36 -31.13
C LEU A 122 25.09 0.78 -30.15
N ALA A 123 25.61 0.66 -28.94
CA ALA A 123 25.53 1.71 -27.94
C ALA A 123 26.56 2.82 -28.21
N VAL A 124 26.10 4.05 -28.39
CA VAL A 124 26.95 5.24 -28.57
C VAL A 124 26.82 6.21 -27.39
N PRO A 125 27.91 6.91 -27.02
CA PRO A 125 27.87 7.94 -25.99
C PRO A 125 27.27 9.26 -26.49
N ASP A 126 27.42 9.55 -27.78
CA ASP A 126 26.89 10.74 -28.46
C ASP A 126 26.04 10.27 -29.65
N LEU A 127 24.74 10.54 -29.57
CA LEU A 127 23.78 10.13 -30.60
C LEU A 127 23.83 11.08 -31.81
N ASP A 128 24.07 12.37 -31.58
CA ASP A 128 24.05 13.39 -32.63
C ASP A 128 25.26 13.21 -33.56
N GLU A 129 26.42 12.87 -33.00
CA GLU A 129 27.63 12.50 -33.76
C GLU A 129 27.37 11.25 -34.60
N ALA A 130 26.77 10.21 -34.02
CA ALA A 130 26.49 8.96 -34.72
C ALA A 130 25.48 9.15 -35.87
N ILE A 131 24.44 9.97 -35.67
CA ILE A 131 23.50 10.34 -36.74
C ILE A 131 24.20 11.15 -37.84
N SER A 132 25.11 12.05 -37.47
CA SER A 132 25.88 12.85 -38.44
C SER A 132 26.80 11.97 -39.28
N GLU A 133 27.51 11.01 -38.67
CA GLU A 133 28.33 10.02 -39.38
C GLU A 133 27.48 9.17 -40.34
N MET A 134 26.29 8.74 -39.90
CA MET A 134 25.35 7.99 -40.71
C MET A 134 24.95 8.76 -41.98
N LYS A 135 24.62 10.04 -41.84
CA LYS A 135 24.27 10.92 -42.96
C LYS A 135 25.43 11.15 -43.92
N GLN A 136 26.62 11.47 -43.39
CA GLN A 136 27.80 11.77 -44.21
C GLN A 136 28.24 10.59 -45.07
N ASN A 137 28.12 9.37 -44.52
CA ASN A 137 28.54 8.14 -45.21
C ASN A 137 27.37 7.40 -45.89
N THR A 138 26.16 7.97 -45.91
CA THR A 138 24.94 7.37 -46.50
C THR A 138 24.71 5.93 -46.02
N LEU A 139 24.80 5.71 -44.71
CA LEU A 139 24.70 4.38 -44.10
C LEU A 139 23.23 3.98 -43.91
N THR A 140 22.56 3.62 -45.01
CA THR A 140 21.12 3.33 -45.06
C THR A 140 20.71 2.04 -44.36
N ASN A 141 21.65 1.13 -44.12
CA ASN A 141 21.43 -0.12 -43.41
C ASN A 141 21.44 0.01 -41.86
N ARG A 142 21.40 1.24 -41.34
CA ARG A 142 21.42 1.53 -39.91
C ARG A 142 20.13 2.22 -39.48
N GLY A 143 19.55 1.75 -38.38
CA GLY A 143 18.43 2.39 -37.69
C GLY A 143 18.90 3.15 -36.46
N VAL A 144 18.07 4.08 -36.00
CA VAL A 144 18.27 4.88 -34.79
C VAL A 144 17.02 4.77 -33.93
N ILE A 145 17.19 4.47 -32.65
CA ILE A 145 16.08 4.39 -31.68
C ILE A 145 16.19 5.52 -30.66
N GLU A 146 15.19 6.40 -30.62
CA GLU A 146 15.11 7.51 -29.66
C GLU A 146 13.68 8.09 -29.61
N ALA A 147 13.46 9.15 -28.82
CA ALA A 147 12.25 9.96 -28.86
C ALA A 147 11.94 10.47 -30.28
N GLU A 148 10.69 10.37 -30.71
CA GLU A 148 10.27 10.70 -32.09
C GLU A 148 10.63 12.14 -32.49
N ASN A 149 10.50 13.11 -31.58
CA ASN A 149 10.84 14.50 -31.85
C ASN A 149 12.33 14.67 -32.18
N LEU A 150 13.23 13.98 -31.48
CA LEU A 150 14.67 14.05 -31.73
C LEU A 150 15.01 13.44 -33.10
N LEU A 151 14.37 12.32 -33.45
CA LEU A 151 14.58 11.68 -34.76
C LEU A 151 14.10 12.58 -35.91
N GLN A 152 12.96 13.26 -35.72
CA GLN A 152 12.40 14.19 -36.69
C GLN A 152 13.24 15.47 -36.84
N GLU A 153 13.76 16.03 -35.73
CA GLU A 153 14.70 17.17 -35.75
C GLU A 153 15.96 16.83 -36.55
N HIS A 154 16.40 15.58 -36.48
CA HIS A 154 17.48 15.05 -37.30
C HIS A 154 17.06 14.66 -38.72
N GLY A 155 15.81 14.90 -39.14
CA GLY A 155 15.33 14.58 -40.49
C GLY A 155 15.38 13.10 -40.84
N LEU A 156 15.33 12.20 -39.84
CA LEU A 156 15.24 10.76 -40.07
C LEU A 156 13.79 10.35 -40.36
N ILE A 157 13.62 9.30 -41.15
CA ILE A 157 12.30 8.75 -41.50
C ILE A 157 11.90 7.74 -40.44
N ILE A 158 10.75 7.97 -39.79
CA ILE A 158 10.19 7.05 -38.79
C ILE A 158 9.72 5.76 -39.49
N ARG A 159 10.28 4.62 -39.04
CA ARG A 159 9.95 3.27 -39.50
C ARG A 159 8.89 2.62 -38.63
N GLU A 160 9.06 2.73 -37.32
CA GLU A 160 8.13 2.19 -36.32
C GLU A 160 7.94 3.19 -35.19
N ARG A 161 6.71 3.27 -34.68
CA ARG A 161 6.33 4.11 -33.54
C ARG A 161 5.98 3.24 -32.36
N GLU A 162 6.11 3.79 -31.15
CA GLU A 162 5.66 3.14 -29.93
C GLU A 162 6.25 1.74 -29.74
N VAL A 163 7.55 1.62 -29.99
CA VAL A 163 8.33 0.38 -29.89
C VAL A 163 8.14 -0.30 -28.51
N LEU A 164 7.83 0.48 -27.47
CA LEU A 164 7.55 0.00 -26.12
C LEU A 164 6.33 0.69 -25.49
N PRO A 165 5.12 0.12 -25.62
CA PRO A 165 3.95 0.68 -24.94
C PRO A 165 4.12 0.60 -23.41
N HIS A 166 3.42 1.47 -22.68
CA HIS A 166 3.42 1.53 -21.20
C HIS A 166 4.81 1.75 -20.56
N ASN A 167 5.78 2.30 -21.30
CA ASN A 167 7.08 2.66 -20.76
C ASN A 167 7.03 4.02 -20.03
N LYS A 168 7.56 4.11 -18.82
CA LYS A 168 7.66 5.36 -18.04
C LYS A 168 9.01 5.47 -17.36
N THR A 169 9.54 6.69 -17.29
CA THR A 169 10.73 7.01 -16.50
C THR A 169 10.37 8.02 -15.42
N ARG A 170 10.88 7.75 -14.21
CA ARG A 170 10.89 8.67 -13.08
C ARG A 170 12.23 9.38 -13.05
N PHE A 171 12.18 10.70 -13.07
CA PHE A 171 13.31 11.60 -12.95
C PHE A 171 13.32 12.26 -11.58
N ALA A 172 14.48 12.27 -10.94
CA ALA A 172 14.75 12.99 -9.71
C ALA A 172 15.21 14.40 -10.02
N ILE A 173 14.65 15.39 -9.32
CA ILE A 173 15.12 16.76 -9.37
C ILE A 173 15.98 17.01 -8.14
N LEU A 174 17.24 17.36 -8.37
CA LEU A 174 18.21 17.63 -7.32
C LEU A 174 18.43 19.15 -7.20
N GLY A 175 18.36 19.65 -5.97
CA GLY A 175 18.60 21.04 -5.61
C GLY A 175 19.50 21.17 -4.39
N ARG A 176 19.80 22.41 -3.99
CA ARG A 176 20.67 22.72 -2.84
C ARG A 176 19.91 22.96 -1.54
N LYS A 177 18.60 23.19 -1.62
CA LYS A 177 17.72 23.41 -0.46
C LYS A 177 16.84 22.20 -0.29
N LYS A 178 16.60 21.79 0.95
CA LYS A 178 15.64 20.71 1.26
C LYS A 178 14.23 21.15 0.88
N ALA A 179 13.41 20.24 0.37
CA ALA A 179 12.01 20.53 0.11
C ALA A 179 11.22 20.72 1.42
N GLY A 180 10.06 21.37 1.31
CA GLY A 180 9.06 21.40 2.36
C GLY A 180 8.31 20.06 2.43
N SER A 181 7.64 19.81 3.56
CA SER A 181 6.75 18.65 3.66
C SER A 181 5.43 18.95 2.98
N THR A 182 4.93 17.97 2.24
CA THR A 182 3.62 18.02 1.56
C THR A 182 2.57 17.16 2.25
N GLY A 183 2.96 16.29 3.18
CA GLY A 183 2.09 15.32 3.84
C GLY A 183 1.95 14.00 3.06
N TYR A 184 2.30 13.99 1.78
CA TYR A 184 2.45 12.78 0.96
C TYR A 184 3.88 12.72 0.41
N ASP A 185 4.83 12.52 1.33
CA ASP A 185 6.25 12.61 1.05
C ASP A 185 6.92 11.22 1.05
N ALA A 186 8.06 11.14 0.38
CA ALA A 186 9.01 10.04 0.49
C ALA A 186 10.37 10.58 0.94
N THR A 187 11.13 9.75 1.64
CA THR A 187 12.50 10.04 2.05
C THR A 187 13.44 8.99 1.48
N SER A 188 14.43 9.45 0.71
CA SER A 188 15.52 8.59 0.22
C SER A 188 16.75 8.72 1.10
N LEU A 189 17.38 7.59 1.39
CA LEU A 189 18.61 7.49 2.15
C LEU A 189 19.55 6.44 1.57
N ILE A 190 20.84 6.60 1.87
CA ILE A 190 21.89 5.63 1.58
C ILE A 190 22.70 5.38 2.86
N THR A 191 23.07 4.14 3.12
CA THR A 191 24.03 3.82 4.17
C THR A 191 25.48 3.96 3.69
N ILE A 192 26.40 4.18 4.62
CA ILE A 192 27.82 3.88 4.40
C ILE A 192 27.99 2.37 4.11
N PRO A 193 29.15 1.94 3.58
CA PRO A 193 29.47 0.52 3.47
C PRO A 193 29.47 -0.16 4.85
N LEU A 194 28.46 -0.98 5.09
CA LEU A 194 28.14 -1.55 6.40
C LEU A 194 29.13 -2.64 6.80
N LYS A 195 29.45 -2.73 8.10
CA LYS A 195 30.10 -3.91 8.64
C LYS A 195 29.18 -5.12 8.47
N ASP A 196 29.80 -6.26 8.17
CA ASP A 196 29.06 -7.51 8.03
C ASP A 196 28.63 -8.02 9.41
N ARG A 197 27.33 -8.28 9.56
CA ARG A 197 26.76 -8.99 10.70
C ARG A 197 25.52 -9.75 10.25
N VAL A 198 25.33 -10.93 10.83
CA VAL A 198 24.11 -11.72 10.61
C VAL A 198 22.88 -10.88 10.97
N GLY A 199 21.91 -10.85 10.06
CA GLY A 199 20.65 -10.12 10.25
C GLY A 199 20.70 -8.62 9.98
N MET A 200 21.83 -8.03 9.55
CA MET A 200 21.93 -6.56 9.31
C MET A 200 20.80 -6.02 8.45
N LEU A 201 20.55 -6.69 7.31
CA LEU A 201 19.49 -6.31 6.39
C LEU A 201 18.11 -6.49 7.00
N PHE A 202 17.86 -7.65 7.61
CA PHE A 202 16.59 -7.99 8.25
C PHE A 202 16.22 -6.99 9.35
N ASP A 203 17.16 -6.67 10.24
CA ASP A 203 16.95 -5.73 11.32
C ASP A 203 16.70 -4.31 10.79
N THR A 204 17.45 -3.90 9.75
CA THR A 204 17.25 -2.60 9.09
C THR A 204 15.84 -2.47 8.53
N LEU A 205 15.34 -3.46 7.78
CA LEU A 205 13.98 -3.45 7.24
C LEU A 205 12.91 -3.62 8.34
N GLY A 206 13.25 -4.38 9.39
CA GLY A 206 12.40 -4.63 10.54
C GLY A 206 12.05 -3.38 11.33
N GLU A 207 12.94 -2.37 11.39
CA GLU A 207 12.66 -1.10 12.06
C GLU A 207 11.59 -0.26 11.35
N PHE A 208 11.62 -0.21 10.01
CA PHE A 208 10.56 0.46 9.23
C PHE A 208 9.22 -0.25 9.41
N THR A 209 9.24 -1.59 9.27
CA THR A 209 8.03 -2.41 9.36
C THR A 209 7.36 -2.32 10.72
N ARG A 210 8.12 -2.38 11.82
CA ARG A 210 7.59 -2.28 13.20
C ARG A 210 6.90 -0.93 13.47
N ARG A 211 7.30 0.11 12.75
CA ARG A 211 6.75 1.47 12.87
C ARG A 211 5.67 1.76 11.83
N GLY A 212 5.30 0.78 11.01
CA GLY A 212 4.31 0.93 9.95
C GLY A 212 4.77 1.85 8.82
N ILE A 213 6.08 2.01 8.63
CA ILE A 213 6.66 2.78 7.54
C ILE A 213 6.88 1.84 6.37
N ASN A 214 6.23 2.12 5.25
CA ASN A 214 6.39 1.33 4.05
C ASN A 214 7.69 1.68 3.31
N ILE A 215 8.30 0.68 2.69
CA ILE A 215 9.50 0.81 1.87
C ILE A 215 9.06 0.84 0.41
N LEU A 216 9.40 1.90 -0.30
CA LEU A 216 8.96 2.20 -1.67
C LEU A 216 9.90 1.67 -2.73
N ASP A 217 11.21 1.81 -2.49
CA ASP A 217 12.27 1.26 -3.32
C ASP A 217 13.43 0.85 -2.42
N MET A 218 14.13 -0.20 -2.81
CA MET A 218 15.27 -0.72 -2.07
C MET A 218 16.29 -1.27 -3.04
N ARG A 219 17.57 -0.94 -2.78
CA ARG A 219 18.69 -1.50 -3.54
C ARG A 219 19.83 -1.82 -2.61
N VAL A 220 20.52 -2.89 -2.95
CA VAL A 220 21.66 -3.39 -2.20
C VAL A 220 22.80 -3.53 -3.18
N GLU A 221 23.92 -2.91 -2.85
CA GLU A 221 25.10 -2.88 -3.69
C GLU A 221 26.34 -3.23 -2.86
N ALA A 222 27.34 -3.82 -3.51
CA ALA A 222 28.66 -3.94 -2.93
C ALA A 222 29.46 -2.67 -3.23
N ASP A 223 30.00 -2.02 -2.19
CA ASP A 223 30.93 -0.92 -2.38
C ASP A 223 32.16 -1.41 -3.14
N ALA A 224 32.53 -0.70 -4.21
CA ALA A 224 33.62 -1.11 -5.09
C ALA A 224 34.97 -1.22 -4.37
N LYS A 225 35.20 -0.42 -3.31
CA LYS A 225 36.48 -0.39 -2.59
C LYS A 225 36.55 -1.43 -1.48
N THR A 226 35.52 -1.52 -0.67
CA THR A 226 35.51 -2.34 0.55
C THR A 226 34.81 -3.68 0.38
N GLN A 227 34.08 -3.87 -0.73
CA GLN A 227 33.18 -5.00 -0.98
C GLN A 227 32.10 -5.18 0.10
N LYS A 228 31.92 -4.16 0.95
CA LYS A 228 30.89 -4.13 1.98
C LYS A 228 29.57 -3.69 1.41
N LEU A 229 28.51 -4.12 2.07
CA LEU A 229 27.14 -3.90 1.64
C LEU A 229 26.71 -2.45 1.90
N GLN A 230 26.17 -1.78 0.88
CA GLN A 230 25.50 -0.49 0.97
C GLN A 230 24.02 -0.66 0.63
N ILE A 231 23.16 -0.01 1.41
CA ILE A 231 21.71 -0.06 1.23
C ILE A 231 21.22 1.32 0.82
N TYR A 232 20.52 1.36 -0.30
CA TYR A 232 19.69 2.49 -0.70
C TYR A 232 18.24 2.16 -0.34
N LEU A 233 17.57 3.07 0.36
CA LEU A 233 16.17 2.94 0.71
C LEU A 233 15.42 4.21 0.34
N GLU A 234 14.24 4.04 -0.25
CA GLU A 234 13.22 5.05 -0.34
C GLU A 234 12.04 4.60 0.53
N VAL A 235 11.61 5.43 1.47
CA VAL A 235 10.55 5.10 2.43
C VAL A 235 9.47 6.16 2.47
N GLU A 236 8.25 5.78 2.87
CA GLU A 236 7.15 6.73 3.06
C GLU A 236 7.42 7.66 4.26
N GLY A 237 7.06 8.93 4.11
CA GLY A 237 7.18 9.95 5.15
C GLY A 237 8.30 10.95 4.90
N HIS A 238 8.24 12.05 5.65
CA HIS A 238 9.18 13.15 5.57
C HIS A 238 10.20 13.08 6.71
N ILE A 239 11.44 13.56 6.50
CA ILE A 239 12.49 13.64 7.54
C ILE A 239 12.10 14.49 8.77
N LYS A 240 10.99 15.22 8.69
CA LYS A 240 10.48 16.05 9.80
C LYS A 240 9.58 15.24 10.73
N ASP A 241 9.03 14.13 10.24
CA ASP A 241 8.09 13.28 10.97
C ASP A 241 8.79 12.60 12.15
N GLY A 242 8.11 12.55 13.30
CA GLY A 242 8.65 11.94 14.51
C GLY A 242 9.05 10.48 14.28
N ASN A 243 8.17 9.71 13.63
CA ASN A 243 8.43 8.29 13.33
C ASN A 243 9.69 8.10 12.50
N ILE A 244 9.89 8.88 11.44
CA ILE A 244 11.09 8.77 10.58
C ILE A 244 12.35 9.14 11.35
N LYS A 245 12.32 10.22 12.14
CA LYS A 245 13.47 10.63 12.97
C LYS A 245 13.87 9.55 13.96
N ASP A 246 12.88 8.95 14.64
CA ASP A 246 13.12 7.91 15.62
C ASP A 246 13.64 6.63 14.94
N THR A 247 13.09 6.25 13.78
CA THR A 247 13.62 5.13 12.98
C THR A 247 15.08 5.33 12.63
N LEU A 248 15.44 6.49 12.07
CA LEU A 248 16.81 6.78 11.65
C LEU A 248 17.78 6.75 12.84
N ARG A 249 17.37 7.30 13.99
CA ARG A 249 18.17 7.24 15.22
C ARG A 249 18.38 5.80 15.68
N THR A 250 17.33 4.97 15.69
CA THR A 250 17.44 3.55 16.06
C THR A 250 18.30 2.78 15.07
N LEU A 251 18.20 3.07 13.77
CA LEU A 251 19.05 2.45 12.76
C LEU A 251 20.52 2.76 13.00
N GLU A 252 20.89 4.03 13.19
CA GLU A 252 22.29 4.42 13.42
C GLU A 252 22.85 3.87 14.74
N HIS A 253 22.09 3.96 15.83
CA HIS A 253 22.61 3.64 17.18
C HIS A 253 22.44 2.18 17.60
N ASN A 254 21.36 1.51 17.20
CA ASN A 254 21.02 0.18 17.69
C ASN A 254 21.29 -0.90 16.64
N VAL A 255 20.99 -0.63 15.37
CA VAL A 255 21.06 -1.62 14.28
C VAL A 255 22.43 -1.63 13.61
N ILE A 256 22.88 -0.48 13.14
CA ILE A 256 24.17 -0.31 12.43
C ILE A 256 25.30 -0.11 13.43
N GLN A 257 25.02 0.59 14.54
CA GLN A 257 25.97 0.89 15.62
C GLN A 257 27.20 1.67 15.14
N GLU A 258 26.99 2.55 14.15
CA GLU A 258 28.01 3.45 13.63
C GLU A 258 27.43 4.87 13.49
N PRO A 259 28.04 5.88 14.13
CA PRO A 259 27.61 7.27 13.98
C PRO A 259 27.71 7.74 12.53
N GLN A 260 26.73 8.53 12.08
CA GLN A 260 26.69 9.11 10.73
C GLN A 260 26.74 8.05 9.61
N SER A 261 26.22 6.85 9.90
CA SER A 261 26.18 5.75 8.94
C SER A 261 25.09 5.92 7.88
N ILE A 262 24.22 6.92 8.00
CA ILE A 262 23.15 7.19 7.05
C ILE A 262 23.27 8.59 6.46
N LYS A 263 23.31 8.67 5.12
CA LYS A 263 23.19 9.92 4.38
C LYS A 263 21.77 10.03 3.82
N ILE A 264 21.06 11.09 4.22
CA ILE A 264 19.75 11.43 3.65
C ILE A 264 19.97 12.11 2.29
N LEU A 265 19.42 11.49 1.23
CA LEU A 265 19.47 12.03 -0.12
C LEU A 265 18.39 13.09 -0.34
N GLY A 266 17.28 13.04 0.38
CA GLY A 266 16.23 14.06 0.34
C GLY A 266 14.91 13.56 0.89
N SER A 267 14.02 14.51 1.23
CA SER A 267 12.59 14.26 1.45
C SER A 267 11.83 15.14 0.47
N TYR A 268 10.88 14.56 -0.25
CA TYR A 268 10.26 15.17 -1.42
C TYR A 268 8.85 14.60 -1.67
N PRO A 269 8.02 15.28 -2.48
CA PRO A 269 6.69 14.79 -2.83
C PRO A 269 6.76 13.40 -3.45
N ARG A 270 6.02 12.45 -2.89
CA ARG A 270 5.95 11.08 -3.38
C ARG A 270 5.16 11.04 -4.69
N VAL A 271 5.65 10.28 -5.66
CA VAL A 271 4.94 9.98 -6.91
C VAL A 271 4.63 8.49 -6.98
N ASP A 272 3.42 8.15 -7.42
CA ASP A 272 3.05 6.77 -7.70
C ASP A 272 3.31 6.46 -9.18
N MET A 273 4.00 5.35 -9.45
CA MET A 273 4.19 4.85 -10.82
C MET A 273 2.93 4.15 -11.33
N ARG A 274 2.03 3.74 -10.42
CA ARG A 274 0.72 3.18 -10.72
C ARG A 274 -0.27 4.32 -11.00
N VAL A 275 -1.19 4.07 -11.92
CA VAL A 275 -2.29 5.00 -12.19
C VAL A 275 -3.38 4.71 -11.16
N LYS A 276 -3.60 5.66 -10.24
CA LYS A 276 -4.77 5.65 -9.36
C LYS A 276 -6.00 6.00 -10.18
N ARG A 277 -7.00 5.12 -10.15
CA ARG A 277 -8.31 5.36 -10.78
C ARG A 277 -9.18 6.17 -9.85
N ILE A 278 -9.04 5.96 -8.54
CA ILE A 278 -9.78 6.71 -7.52
C ILE A 278 -9.01 7.99 -7.22
N LYS A 279 -9.69 9.13 -7.31
CA LYS A 279 -9.18 10.44 -6.87
C LYS A 279 -9.77 10.82 -5.53
N LYS A 280 -11.08 10.62 -5.36
CA LYS A 280 -11.85 11.09 -4.21
C LYS A 280 -12.71 10.00 -3.58
N PHE A 281 -12.63 9.89 -2.25
CA PHE A 281 -13.52 9.07 -1.42
C PHE A 281 -14.52 9.94 -0.65
N GLY A 282 -15.76 9.50 -0.61
CA GLY A 282 -16.83 10.15 0.12
C GLY A 282 -17.38 9.27 1.23
N PHE A 283 -17.32 9.73 2.49
CA PHE A 283 -17.85 8.97 3.62
C PHE A 283 -19.25 9.46 4.00
N ILE A 284 -20.20 8.55 4.03
CA ILE A 284 -21.49 8.73 4.71
C ILE A 284 -21.32 8.18 6.13
N GLY A 285 -21.15 9.09 7.08
CA GLY A 285 -20.76 8.79 8.46
C GLY A 285 -19.53 9.58 8.89
N THR A 286 -19.56 10.12 10.11
CA THR A 286 -18.46 10.88 10.73
C THR A 286 -17.93 10.19 11.97
N GLY A 287 -18.13 8.87 12.08
CA GLY A 287 -17.68 8.07 13.20
C GLY A 287 -16.16 7.92 13.22
N ASP A 288 -15.63 7.38 14.31
CA ASP A 288 -14.18 7.24 14.46
C ASP A 288 -13.57 6.32 13.40
N MET A 289 -14.30 5.30 12.94
CA MET A 289 -13.86 4.46 11.82
C MET A 289 -13.82 5.21 10.50
N SER A 290 -14.78 6.10 10.22
CA SER A 290 -14.78 6.93 9.01
C SER A 290 -13.56 7.85 9.00
N LYS A 291 -13.27 8.51 10.13
CA LYS A 291 -12.07 9.34 10.31
C LYS A 291 -10.79 8.52 10.22
N TRP A 292 -10.81 7.29 10.70
CA TRP A 292 -9.68 6.39 10.65
C TRP A 292 -9.32 6.02 9.22
N PHE A 293 -10.30 5.57 8.42
CA PHE A 293 -10.08 5.27 7.00
C PHE A 293 -9.72 6.51 6.20
N ALA A 294 -10.41 7.63 6.43
CA ALA A 294 -10.12 8.90 5.78
C ALA A 294 -8.65 9.29 5.93
N ARG A 295 -8.12 9.33 7.17
CA ARG A 295 -6.71 9.63 7.43
C ARG A 295 -5.74 8.68 6.72
N LYS A 296 -6.08 7.39 6.63
CA LYS A 296 -5.22 6.40 5.95
C LYS A 296 -5.25 6.57 4.44
N LEU A 297 -6.41 6.86 3.86
CA LEU A 297 -6.55 7.17 2.43
C LEU A 297 -5.85 8.49 2.08
N GLU A 298 -5.96 9.51 2.93
CA GLU A 298 -5.25 10.78 2.77
C GLU A 298 -3.73 10.60 2.84
N SER A 299 -3.23 9.74 3.74
CA SER A 299 -1.80 9.38 3.78
C SER A 299 -1.32 8.65 2.53
N GLU A 300 -2.26 8.13 1.74
CA GLU A 300 -2.02 7.54 0.43
C GLU A 300 -2.30 8.53 -0.70
N GLY A 301 -2.49 9.82 -0.42
CA GLY A 301 -2.67 10.87 -1.43
C GLY A 301 -4.05 10.85 -2.11
N TYR A 302 -5.03 10.14 -1.54
CA TYR A 302 -6.42 10.28 -1.97
C TYR A 302 -7.07 11.47 -1.26
N GLU A 303 -7.98 12.15 -1.95
CA GLU A 303 -8.83 13.16 -1.33
C GLU A 303 -10.01 12.48 -0.62
N THR A 304 -10.41 12.99 0.55
CA THR A 304 -11.56 12.44 1.27
C THR A 304 -12.52 13.52 1.75
N ILE A 305 -13.82 13.20 1.73
CA ILE A 305 -14.90 14.09 2.19
C ILE A 305 -15.76 13.30 3.18
N LEU A 306 -15.80 13.73 4.44
CA LEU A 306 -16.69 13.14 5.44
C LEU A 306 -18.00 13.92 5.51
N THR A 307 -19.12 13.20 5.45
CA THR A 307 -20.46 13.78 5.56
C THR A 307 -21.27 13.14 6.68
N GLY A 308 -22.07 13.97 7.36
CA GLY A 308 -22.91 13.55 8.47
C GLY A 308 -23.97 14.60 8.78
N ARG A 309 -24.69 14.42 9.89
CA ARG A 309 -25.77 15.35 10.29
C ARG A 309 -25.24 16.76 10.60
N SER A 310 -24.01 16.87 11.07
CA SER A 310 -23.36 18.10 11.51
C SER A 310 -22.39 18.72 10.50
N THR A 311 -22.18 18.13 9.32
CA THR A 311 -21.23 18.63 8.32
C THR A 311 -21.89 19.62 7.38
N PRO A 312 -21.19 20.66 6.87
CA PRO A 312 -21.80 21.61 5.94
C PRO A 312 -22.27 20.92 4.66
N ILE A 313 -21.39 20.12 4.06
CA ILE A 313 -21.69 19.31 2.87
C ILE A 313 -22.58 18.13 3.27
N ARG A 314 -23.63 17.93 2.50
CA ARG A 314 -24.58 16.82 2.68
C ARG A 314 -24.20 15.64 1.79
N PRO A 315 -24.58 14.38 2.14
CA PRO A 315 -24.24 13.21 1.34
C PRO A 315 -24.65 13.34 -0.13
N GLU A 316 -25.82 13.91 -0.42
CA GLU A 316 -26.34 14.10 -1.77
C GLU A 316 -25.41 14.97 -2.65
N GLU A 317 -24.82 16.02 -2.06
CA GLU A 317 -23.85 16.90 -2.74
C GLU A 317 -22.50 16.20 -2.90
N MET A 318 -22.01 15.55 -1.85
CA MET A 318 -20.73 14.84 -1.88
C MET A 318 -20.72 13.71 -2.92
N ILE A 319 -21.82 12.94 -3.03
CA ILE A 319 -21.91 11.81 -3.97
C ILE A 319 -21.64 12.27 -5.41
N ALA A 320 -21.96 13.51 -5.78
CA ALA A 320 -21.71 14.02 -7.12
C ALA A 320 -20.23 14.33 -7.42
N ASP A 321 -19.37 14.45 -6.42
CA ASP A 321 -17.96 14.90 -6.52
C ASP A 321 -16.93 13.80 -6.22
N VAL A 322 -17.36 12.58 -5.88
CA VAL A 322 -16.46 11.49 -5.48
C VAL A 322 -16.50 10.32 -6.46
N ASP A 323 -15.43 9.51 -6.52
CA ASP A 323 -15.42 8.28 -7.32
C ASP A 323 -15.96 7.08 -6.51
N VAL A 324 -15.70 7.07 -5.21
CA VAL A 324 -16.09 6.00 -4.29
C VAL A 324 -16.87 6.55 -3.10
N VAL A 325 -18.06 6.02 -2.87
CA VAL A 325 -18.90 6.31 -1.70
C VAL A 325 -18.74 5.18 -0.67
N MET A 326 -18.32 5.55 0.53
CA MET A 326 -18.12 4.68 1.67
C MET A 326 -19.30 4.87 2.65
N ILE A 327 -20.11 3.84 2.88
CA ILE A 327 -21.13 3.88 3.94
C ILE A 327 -20.53 3.30 5.21
N CYS A 328 -20.33 4.16 6.22
CA CYS A 328 -19.73 3.82 7.51
C CYS A 328 -20.59 4.42 8.64
N VAL A 329 -21.79 3.86 8.81
CA VAL A 329 -22.79 4.27 9.80
C VAL A 329 -23.06 3.10 10.78
N PRO A 330 -23.78 3.32 11.89
CA PRO A 330 -24.17 2.22 12.78
C PRO A 330 -24.87 1.10 11.99
N ILE A 331 -24.66 -0.17 12.36
CA ILE A 331 -25.10 -1.35 11.59
C ILE A 331 -26.60 -1.27 11.29
N SER A 332 -27.37 -0.87 12.32
CA SER A 332 -28.83 -0.70 12.24
C SER A 332 -29.30 0.39 11.26
N LYS A 333 -28.40 1.28 10.83
CA LYS A 333 -28.67 2.41 9.93
C LYS A 333 -28.13 2.22 8.53
N THR A 334 -27.34 1.18 8.28
CA THR A 334 -26.77 0.90 6.95
C THR A 334 -27.87 0.67 5.89
N PRO A 335 -28.92 -0.16 6.11
CA PRO A 335 -30.00 -0.33 5.14
C PRO A 335 -30.70 0.99 4.78
N GLU A 336 -31.04 1.81 5.79
CA GLU A 336 -31.69 3.12 5.62
C GLU A 336 -30.81 4.08 4.82
N ALA A 337 -29.50 4.10 5.09
CA ALA A 337 -28.55 4.92 4.35
C ALA A 337 -28.46 4.50 2.87
N ILE A 338 -28.39 3.19 2.58
CA ILE A 338 -28.35 2.69 1.21
C ILE A 338 -29.66 3.03 0.48
N GLN A 339 -30.81 2.84 1.12
CA GLN A 339 -32.11 3.18 0.53
C GLN A 339 -32.20 4.66 0.18
N LYS A 340 -31.71 5.53 1.07
CA LYS A 340 -31.76 6.96 0.86
C LYS A 340 -30.79 7.42 -0.22
N TYR A 341 -29.55 6.93 -0.21
CA TYR A 341 -28.46 7.51 -1.01
C TYR A 341 -28.07 6.70 -2.25
N GLY A 342 -28.42 5.42 -2.34
CA GLY A 342 -28.01 4.55 -3.46
C GLY A 342 -28.47 5.06 -4.83
N SER A 343 -29.65 5.70 -4.89
CA SER A 343 -30.21 6.26 -6.12
C SER A 343 -29.53 7.55 -6.59
N TYR A 344 -28.73 8.20 -5.75
CA TYR A 344 -27.96 9.39 -6.11
C TYR A 344 -26.64 9.04 -6.83
N MET A 345 -26.20 7.78 -6.72
CA MET A 345 -24.97 7.31 -7.33
C MET A 345 -25.15 7.10 -8.84
N LYS A 346 -24.08 7.34 -9.59
CA LYS A 346 -24.04 7.30 -11.05
C LYS A 346 -23.10 6.22 -11.55
N ASP A 347 -23.32 5.78 -12.78
CA ASP A 347 -22.45 4.83 -13.45
C ASP A 347 -21.00 5.31 -13.47
N GLY A 348 -20.07 4.39 -13.22
CA GLY A 348 -18.64 4.69 -13.08
C GLY A 348 -18.19 5.05 -11.67
N GLN A 349 -19.11 5.10 -10.69
CA GLN A 349 -18.77 5.21 -9.26
C GLN A 349 -18.78 3.85 -8.57
N ALA A 350 -18.24 3.77 -7.35
CA ALA A 350 -18.34 2.57 -6.50
C ALA A 350 -18.99 2.87 -5.15
N LEU A 351 -19.79 1.92 -4.67
CA LEU A 351 -20.31 1.85 -3.32
C LEU A 351 -19.56 0.77 -2.53
N VAL A 352 -18.85 1.20 -1.50
CA VAL A 352 -18.19 0.30 -0.55
C VAL A 352 -18.91 0.39 0.79
N LEU A 353 -19.46 -0.74 1.23
CA LEU A 353 -20.14 -0.86 2.51
C LEU A 353 -19.14 -1.26 3.59
N LEU A 354 -18.87 -0.37 4.54
CA LEU A 354 -18.14 -0.69 5.78
C LEU A 354 -19.15 -1.14 6.83
N ALA A 355 -19.62 -2.38 6.70
CA ALA A 355 -20.77 -2.90 7.45
C ALA A 355 -20.50 -4.28 8.06
N GLY A 356 -21.17 -4.55 9.19
CA GLY A 356 -21.10 -5.84 9.90
C GLY A 356 -22.17 -6.87 9.49
N GLU A 357 -23.04 -6.54 8.53
CA GLU A 357 -24.06 -7.42 7.97
C GLU A 357 -24.03 -7.31 6.45
N ALA A 358 -23.92 -8.44 5.74
CA ALA A 358 -23.65 -8.47 4.32
C ALA A 358 -24.86 -8.77 3.45
N GLU A 359 -25.64 -9.80 3.77
CA GLU A 359 -26.68 -10.30 2.85
C GLU A 359 -27.74 -9.23 2.57
N ASN A 360 -28.38 -8.71 3.61
CA ASN A 360 -29.43 -7.71 3.48
C ASN A 360 -28.92 -6.39 2.89
N THR A 361 -27.74 -5.93 3.30
CA THR A 361 -27.18 -4.64 2.87
C THR A 361 -26.77 -4.68 1.40
N LEU A 362 -26.13 -5.75 0.94
CA LEU A 362 -25.76 -5.92 -0.46
C LEU A 362 -26.99 -6.06 -1.36
N ASN A 363 -28.03 -6.80 -0.94
CA ASN A 363 -29.26 -6.92 -1.71
C ASN A 363 -29.93 -5.56 -1.94
N ILE A 364 -30.03 -4.73 -0.89
CA ILE A 364 -30.57 -3.37 -1.01
C ILE A 364 -29.68 -2.50 -1.90
N ALA A 365 -28.36 -2.62 -1.79
CA ALA A 365 -27.42 -1.87 -2.63
C ALA A 365 -27.58 -2.22 -4.12
N MET A 366 -27.71 -3.51 -4.44
CA MET A 366 -27.92 -4.01 -5.80
C MET A 366 -29.26 -3.53 -6.39
N GLU A 367 -30.30 -3.39 -5.56
CA GLU A 367 -31.61 -2.88 -5.98
C GLU A 367 -31.61 -1.36 -6.19
N LYS A 368 -30.95 -0.59 -5.32
CA LYS A 368 -31.06 0.87 -5.28
C LYS A 368 -30.05 1.62 -6.14
N CYS A 369 -28.90 1.02 -6.44
CA CYS A 369 -27.87 1.66 -7.26
C CYS A 369 -28.01 1.28 -8.74
N SER A 370 -27.78 2.23 -9.65
CA SER A 370 -27.78 2.00 -11.11
C SER A 370 -26.79 0.91 -11.52
N GLN A 371 -27.04 0.17 -12.61
CA GLN A 371 -26.25 -1.02 -12.99
C GLN A 371 -24.74 -0.75 -13.16
N GLY A 372 -24.33 0.46 -13.57
CA GLY A 372 -22.92 0.82 -13.74
C GLY A 372 -22.20 1.23 -12.45
N VAL A 373 -22.84 1.19 -11.28
CA VAL A 373 -22.18 1.41 -9.99
C VAL A 373 -21.50 0.12 -9.55
N GLU A 374 -20.22 0.17 -9.17
CA GLU A 374 -19.55 -0.97 -8.57
C GLU A 374 -19.99 -1.16 -7.12
N ILE A 375 -20.14 -2.40 -6.64
CA ILE A 375 -20.62 -2.65 -5.27
C ILE A 375 -19.72 -3.69 -4.60
N MET A 376 -19.27 -3.40 -3.39
CA MET A 376 -18.51 -4.32 -2.54
C MET A 376 -18.82 -4.06 -1.07
N LEU A 377 -18.70 -5.09 -0.25
CA LEU A 377 -18.71 -4.96 1.20
C LEU A 377 -17.36 -5.34 1.79
N VAL A 378 -16.93 -4.56 2.78
CA VAL A 378 -15.73 -4.79 3.56
C VAL A 378 -16.09 -4.70 5.03
N HIS A 379 -15.85 -5.78 5.77
CA HIS A 379 -15.94 -5.79 7.21
C HIS A 379 -14.53 -5.81 7.81
N ASN A 380 -14.09 -4.65 8.31
CA ASN A 380 -12.82 -4.53 9.03
C ASN A 380 -12.96 -5.08 10.46
N LEU A 381 -12.20 -6.14 10.80
CA LEU A 381 -12.26 -6.77 12.13
C LEU A 381 -11.28 -6.12 13.12
N TRP A 382 -11.22 -4.78 13.09
CA TRP A 382 -10.45 -3.95 14.03
C TRP A 382 -11.20 -2.66 14.35
N GLY A 383 -10.95 -2.12 15.55
CA GLY A 383 -11.52 -0.85 16.00
C GLY A 383 -10.68 0.38 15.64
N PRO A 384 -11.20 1.59 15.88
CA PRO A 384 -10.58 2.85 15.48
C PRO A 384 -9.28 3.19 16.23
N ALA A 385 -8.98 2.47 17.31
CA ALA A 385 -7.72 2.59 18.04
C ALA A 385 -6.56 1.83 17.38
N ALA A 386 -6.81 1.03 16.34
CA ALA A 386 -5.75 0.32 15.63
C ALA A 386 -4.80 1.31 14.94
N VAL A 387 -3.48 1.12 15.09
CA VAL A 387 -2.49 1.99 14.43
C VAL A 387 -2.27 1.59 12.97
N THR A 388 -2.36 0.29 12.68
CA THR A 388 -2.11 -0.35 11.39
C THR A 388 -3.14 -1.44 11.10
N MET A 389 -3.31 -1.78 9.81
CA MET A 389 -4.07 -2.95 9.36
C MET A 389 -3.22 -4.21 9.30
N LYS A 390 -1.90 -4.09 9.51
CA LYS A 390 -1.00 -5.23 9.47
C LYS A 390 -1.44 -6.33 10.44
N ASP A 391 -1.55 -7.54 9.91
CA ASP A 391 -1.96 -8.74 10.64
C ASP A 391 -3.38 -8.59 11.25
N LYS A 392 -4.25 -7.79 10.60
CA LYS A 392 -5.66 -7.62 10.95
C LYS A 392 -6.55 -8.20 9.87
N ASN A 393 -7.54 -8.97 10.30
CA ASN A 393 -8.50 -9.59 9.39
C ASN A 393 -9.45 -8.55 8.79
N ALA A 394 -9.66 -8.63 7.48
CA ALA A 394 -10.74 -7.97 6.75
C ALA A 394 -11.54 -9.03 5.99
N SER A 395 -12.84 -9.14 6.24
CA SER A 395 -13.72 -9.95 5.38
C SER A 395 -14.21 -9.08 4.23
N VAL A 396 -14.07 -9.57 3.00
CA VAL A 396 -14.46 -8.89 1.77
C VAL A 396 -15.49 -9.74 1.06
N VAL A 397 -16.65 -9.15 0.79
CA VAL A 397 -17.71 -9.77 0.00
C VAL A 397 -17.80 -9.04 -1.34
N ARG A 398 -17.26 -9.67 -2.38
CA ARG A 398 -17.36 -9.17 -3.75
C ARG A 398 -18.72 -9.55 -4.35
N THR A 399 -19.27 -8.64 -5.14
CA THR A 399 -20.49 -8.87 -5.93
C THR A 399 -20.10 -9.08 -7.40
N PRO A 400 -21.02 -9.57 -8.26
CA PRO A 400 -20.80 -9.58 -9.71
C PRO A 400 -20.53 -8.18 -10.30
N ARG A 401 -20.88 -7.11 -9.58
CA ARG A 401 -20.62 -5.70 -9.95
C ARG A 401 -19.34 -5.13 -9.33
N SER A 402 -18.54 -5.91 -8.60
CA SER A 402 -17.24 -5.41 -8.07
C SER A 402 -16.20 -5.29 -9.19
N GLY A 403 -15.95 -4.06 -9.65
CA GLY A 403 -15.03 -3.77 -10.75
C GLY A 403 -13.67 -3.25 -10.30
N ALA A 404 -13.16 -2.27 -11.04
CA ALA A 404 -11.80 -1.77 -10.87
C ALA A 404 -11.62 -0.83 -9.67
N LEU A 405 -12.63 -0.03 -9.33
CA LEU A 405 -12.59 0.85 -8.17
C LEU A 405 -12.62 0.01 -6.88
N CYS A 406 -13.47 -1.02 -6.83
CA CYS A 406 -13.49 -1.98 -5.72
C CYS A 406 -12.14 -2.70 -5.59
N SER A 407 -11.53 -3.14 -6.70
CA SER A 407 -10.21 -3.78 -6.68
C SER A 407 -9.09 -2.84 -6.24
N GLU A 408 -9.15 -1.55 -6.58
CA GLU A 408 -8.17 -0.56 -6.11
C GLU A 408 -8.28 -0.33 -4.60
N PHE A 409 -9.50 -0.25 -4.05
CA PHE A 409 -9.71 -0.16 -2.61
C PHE A 409 -9.27 -1.44 -1.86
N GLU A 410 -9.55 -2.61 -2.41
CA GLU A 410 -9.07 -3.88 -1.84
C GLU A 410 -7.53 -3.97 -1.85
N ALA A 411 -6.89 -3.54 -2.95
CA ALA A 411 -5.44 -3.46 -3.03
C ALA A 411 -4.85 -2.48 -2.00
N PHE A 412 -5.57 -1.41 -1.65
CA PHE A 412 -5.20 -0.53 -0.54
C PHE A 412 -5.21 -1.26 0.80
N LEU A 413 -6.23 -2.08 1.11
CA LEU A 413 -6.25 -2.89 2.35
C LEU A 413 -5.06 -3.85 2.40
N TYR A 414 -4.83 -4.58 1.31
CA TYR A 414 -3.72 -5.52 1.20
C TYR A 414 -2.36 -4.84 1.36
N LYS A 415 -2.16 -3.69 0.72
CA LYS A 415 -0.94 -2.88 0.82
C LYS A 415 -0.61 -2.52 2.27
N HIS A 416 -1.62 -2.22 3.08
CA HIS A 416 -1.44 -1.89 4.50
C HIS A 416 -1.39 -3.12 5.42
N GLY A 417 -1.33 -4.33 4.85
CA GLY A 417 -1.09 -5.58 5.56
C GLY A 417 -2.34 -6.22 6.15
N ALA A 418 -3.54 -5.85 5.69
CA ALA A 418 -4.75 -6.55 6.08
C ALA A 418 -4.75 -7.98 5.54
N ASP A 419 -5.13 -8.94 6.38
CA ASP A 419 -5.38 -10.32 5.99
C ASP A 419 -6.79 -10.41 5.42
N ILE A 420 -6.88 -10.48 4.09
CA ILE A 420 -8.15 -10.44 3.37
C ILE A 420 -8.72 -11.84 3.23
N CYS A 421 -9.94 -12.04 3.72
CA CYS A 421 -10.72 -13.25 3.52
C CYS A 421 -11.91 -12.94 2.60
N HIS A 422 -12.09 -13.72 1.54
CA HIS A 422 -13.23 -13.57 0.63
C HIS A 422 -14.36 -14.49 1.02
N ASP A 423 -15.52 -13.91 1.30
CA ASP A 423 -16.71 -14.65 1.75
C ASP A 423 -17.89 -14.44 0.78
N SER A 424 -18.82 -15.40 0.79
CA SER A 424 -20.18 -15.12 0.31
C SER A 424 -20.94 -14.30 1.37
N PRO A 425 -22.00 -13.55 1.00
CA PRO A 425 -22.76 -12.77 1.98
C PRO A 425 -23.31 -13.63 3.14
N THR A 426 -23.80 -14.83 2.82
CA THR A 426 -24.34 -15.77 3.82
C THR A 426 -23.27 -16.36 4.72
N GLN A 427 -22.10 -16.70 4.15
CA GLN A 427 -20.96 -17.22 4.91
C GLN A 427 -20.43 -16.17 5.88
N HIS A 428 -20.26 -14.93 5.41
CA HIS A 428 -19.86 -13.80 6.25
C HIS A 428 -20.80 -13.65 7.45
N ASP A 429 -22.11 -13.55 7.22
CA ASP A 429 -23.09 -13.31 8.29
C ASP A 429 -23.17 -14.48 9.28
N LEU A 430 -22.97 -15.73 8.81
CA LEU A 430 -22.87 -16.91 9.67
C LEU A 430 -21.61 -16.84 10.56
N LEU A 431 -20.45 -16.53 9.99
CA LEU A 431 -19.18 -16.46 10.70
C LEU A 431 -19.13 -15.28 11.68
N MET A 432 -19.81 -14.15 11.40
CA MET A 432 -19.96 -13.08 12.37
C MET A 432 -20.79 -13.51 13.59
N GLY A 433 -21.68 -14.48 13.42
CA GLY A 433 -22.34 -15.20 14.51
C GLY A 433 -21.34 -15.82 15.50
N VAL A 434 -20.29 -16.45 14.97
CA VAL A 434 -19.22 -17.12 15.75
C VAL A 434 -18.21 -16.11 16.30
N GLY A 435 -17.71 -15.20 15.46
CA GLY A 435 -16.58 -14.34 15.79
C GLY A 435 -16.94 -13.09 16.60
N GLN A 436 -18.18 -12.61 16.54
CA GLN A 436 -18.58 -11.36 17.19
C GLN A 436 -19.83 -11.53 18.06
N LYS A 437 -20.91 -12.09 17.50
CA LYS A 437 -22.22 -12.12 18.16
C LYS A 437 -22.22 -13.01 19.40
N LEU A 438 -21.76 -14.25 19.27
CA LEU A 438 -21.71 -15.20 20.37
C LEU A 438 -20.76 -14.75 21.50
N PRO A 439 -19.49 -14.37 21.25
CA PRO A 439 -18.59 -13.89 22.30
C PRO A 439 -19.12 -12.66 23.05
N THR A 440 -19.77 -11.73 22.34
CA THR A 440 -20.41 -10.56 22.96
C THR A 440 -21.56 -10.98 23.85
N THR A 441 -22.42 -11.89 23.38
CA THR A 441 -23.57 -12.38 24.14
C THR A 441 -23.13 -13.11 25.40
N ILE A 442 -22.13 -14.00 25.30
CA ILE A 442 -21.52 -14.70 26.44
C ILE A 442 -20.96 -13.69 27.45
N SER A 443 -20.24 -12.67 26.97
CA SER A 443 -19.63 -11.65 27.83
C SER A 443 -20.67 -10.87 28.64
N VAL A 444 -21.78 -10.45 28.01
CA VAL A 444 -22.86 -9.73 28.69
C VAL A 444 -23.62 -10.65 29.64
N ALA A 445 -23.95 -11.88 29.20
CA ALA A 445 -24.62 -12.87 30.04
C ALA A 445 -23.79 -13.25 31.28
N LEU A 446 -22.46 -13.35 31.14
CA LEU A 446 -21.55 -13.62 32.24
C LEU A 446 -21.58 -12.48 33.27
N ALA A 447 -21.51 -11.23 32.83
CA ALA A 447 -21.60 -10.07 33.73
C ALA A 447 -22.95 -10.04 34.48
N MET A 448 -24.05 -10.34 33.77
CA MET A 448 -25.38 -10.45 34.39
C MET A 448 -25.44 -11.56 35.44
N ALA A 449 -24.84 -12.72 35.18
CA ALA A 449 -24.81 -13.83 36.13
C ALA A 449 -24.00 -13.48 37.40
N LEU A 450 -22.88 -12.77 37.25
CA LEU A 450 -22.07 -12.30 38.39
C LEU A 450 -22.85 -11.32 39.27
N ASP A 451 -23.54 -10.36 38.64
CA ASP A 451 -24.39 -9.38 39.32
C ASP A 451 -25.55 -10.05 40.07
N GLN A 452 -26.28 -10.95 39.40
CA GLN A 452 -27.39 -11.70 39.98
C GLN A 452 -27.00 -12.53 41.21
N ASN A 453 -25.76 -13.00 41.26
CA ASN A 453 -25.24 -13.81 42.38
C ASN A 453 -24.38 -12.98 43.35
N SER A 454 -24.36 -11.65 43.23
CA SER A 454 -23.61 -10.75 44.11
C SER A 454 -22.12 -11.09 44.24
N ILE A 455 -21.50 -11.55 43.15
CA ILE A 455 -20.07 -11.89 43.12
C ILE A 455 -19.25 -10.60 43.03
N ASN A 456 -18.37 -10.37 44.02
CA ASN A 456 -17.50 -9.21 44.00
C ASN A 456 -16.36 -9.39 42.97
N THR A 457 -16.12 -8.36 42.16
CA THR A 457 -15.05 -8.39 41.14
C THR A 457 -13.66 -8.57 41.73
N SER A 458 -13.43 -8.19 42.99
CA SER A 458 -12.16 -8.46 43.69
C SER A 458 -11.87 -9.94 43.90
N ASP A 459 -12.92 -10.76 43.93
CA ASP A 459 -12.81 -12.16 44.35
C ASP A 459 -12.59 -13.09 43.15
N ILE A 460 -12.90 -12.61 41.94
CA ILE A 460 -12.77 -13.34 40.68
C ILE A 460 -11.31 -13.77 40.45
N GLY A 461 -10.35 -12.88 40.69
CA GLY A 461 -8.93 -13.15 40.46
C GLY A 461 -8.35 -14.21 41.42
N ASN A 462 -8.84 -14.23 42.67
CA ASN A 462 -8.28 -15.08 43.72
C ASN A 462 -8.69 -16.55 43.62
N HIS A 463 -9.74 -16.85 42.85
CA HIS A 463 -10.31 -18.20 42.71
C HIS A 463 -10.34 -18.70 41.26
N SER A 464 -9.60 -18.05 40.35
CA SER A 464 -9.55 -18.41 38.93
C SER A 464 -8.20 -19.02 38.54
N THR A 465 -8.23 -20.09 37.75
CA THR A 465 -7.06 -20.51 36.99
C THR A 465 -6.77 -19.51 35.87
N LEU A 466 -5.54 -19.53 35.31
CA LEU A 466 -5.20 -18.68 34.15
C LEU A 466 -6.18 -18.88 32.99
N THR A 467 -6.57 -20.12 32.73
CA THR A 467 -7.55 -20.46 31.68
C THR A 467 -8.95 -19.92 32.00
N SER A 468 -9.39 -19.98 33.27
CA SER A 468 -10.68 -19.45 33.69
C SER A 468 -10.78 -17.93 33.51
N LEU A 469 -9.65 -17.20 33.54
CA LEU A 469 -9.62 -15.75 33.34
C LEU A 469 -9.90 -15.32 31.90
N TYR A 470 -9.81 -16.21 30.90
CA TYR A 470 -10.01 -15.83 29.50
C TYR A 470 -11.40 -15.23 29.26
N GLY A 471 -12.44 -15.84 29.84
CA GLY A 471 -13.82 -15.34 29.76
C GLY A 471 -13.99 -14.01 30.47
N ILE A 472 -13.32 -13.81 31.61
CA ILE A 472 -13.35 -12.56 32.39
C ILE A 472 -12.67 -11.42 31.62
N LEU A 473 -11.51 -11.69 31.00
CA LEU A 473 -10.80 -10.70 30.19
C LEU A 473 -11.60 -10.30 28.95
N ALA A 474 -12.24 -11.27 28.29
CA ALA A 474 -13.16 -10.99 27.18
C ALA A 474 -14.35 -10.14 27.64
N MET A 475 -14.97 -10.49 28.78
CA MET A 475 -16.06 -9.71 29.39
C MET A 475 -15.64 -8.28 29.70
N ALA A 476 -14.48 -8.07 30.34
CA ALA A 476 -13.96 -6.76 30.66
C ALA A 476 -13.74 -5.91 29.40
N ARG A 477 -13.23 -6.52 28.31
CA ARG A 477 -13.01 -5.83 27.03
C ARG A 477 -14.31 -5.35 26.39
N VAL A 478 -15.40 -6.12 26.51
CA VAL A 478 -16.73 -5.73 26.01
C VAL A 478 -17.28 -4.56 26.83
N HIS A 479 -17.26 -4.66 28.15
CA HIS A 479 -17.82 -3.64 29.04
C HIS A 479 -17.00 -2.35 29.13
N SER A 480 -15.74 -2.36 28.67
CA SER A 480 -14.87 -1.18 28.63
C SER A 480 -15.01 -0.34 27.36
N GLN A 481 -15.90 -0.71 26.42
CA GLN A 481 -16.12 0.08 25.20
C GLN A 481 -17.57 0.57 25.09
N ASN A 482 -17.91 1.19 23.96
CA ASN A 482 -19.22 1.76 23.74
C ASN A 482 -20.31 0.65 23.70
N PRO A 483 -21.28 0.66 24.63
CA PRO A 483 -22.32 -0.36 24.69
C PRO A 483 -23.21 -0.39 23.44
N ARG A 484 -23.34 0.75 22.72
CA ARG A 484 -24.12 0.82 21.48
C ARG A 484 -23.57 -0.12 20.41
N THR A 485 -22.25 -0.20 20.25
CA THR A 485 -21.61 -1.05 19.24
C THR A 485 -21.97 -2.52 19.46
N TYR A 486 -21.83 -2.99 20.70
CA TYR A 486 -22.14 -4.38 21.06
C TYR A 486 -23.63 -4.68 21.02
N ALA A 487 -24.49 -3.74 21.39
CA ALA A 487 -25.93 -3.87 21.23
C ALA A 487 -26.31 -4.04 19.74
N GLU A 488 -25.67 -3.31 18.83
CA GLU A 488 -25.91 -3.46 17.39
C GLU A 488 -25.46 -4.83 16.88
N ILE A 489 -24.25 -5.30 17.25
CA ILE A 489 -23.74 -6.64 16.89
C ILE A 489 -24.71 -7.73 17.36
N MET A 490 -25.18 -7.67 18.62
CA MET A 490 -26.14 -8.64 19.15
C MET A 490 -27.49 -8.57 18.44
N SER A 491 -27.89 -7.37 17.99
CA SER A 491 -29.17 -7.15 17.31
C SER A 491 -29.14 -7.47 15.81
N THR A 492 -27.95 -7.70 15.22
CA THR A 492 -27.80 -7.99 13.78
C THR A 492 -28.67 -9.18 13.34
N GLY A 493 -29.20 -9.07 12.13
CA GLY A 493 -30.01 -10.10 11.48
C GLY A 493 -29.22 -11.33 11.05
N GLY A 494 -29.67 -11.94 9.95
CA GLY A 494 -28.97 -13.06 9.29
C GLY A 494 -28.84 -14.38 10.06
N GLU A 495 -28.02 -15.24 9.48
CA GLU A 495 -27.76 -16.63 9.89
C GLU A 495 -26.99 -16.73 11.21
N GLY A 496 -26.21 -15.72 11.58
CA GLY A 496 -25.46 -15.68 12.85
C GLY A 496 -26.34 -15.79 14.10
N ARG A 497 -27.66 -15.52 13.99
CA ARG A 497 -28.63 -15.76 15.07
C ARG A 497 -28.74 -17.24 15.46
N LYS A 498 -28.56 -18.15 14.50
CA LYS A 498 -28.64 -19.60 14.73
C LYS A 498 -27.54 -20.06 15.69
N ILE A 499 -26.33 -19.50 15.57
CA ILE A 499 -25.18 -19.81 16.41
C ILE A 499 -25.44 -19.50 17.89
N VAL A 500 -26.01 -18.32 18.18
CA VAL A 500 -26.29 -17.93 19.57
C VAL A 500 -27.38 -18.79 20.19
N ARG A 501 -28.44 -19.09 19.43
CA ARG A 501 -29.54 -19.95 19.90
C ARG A 501 -29.09 -21.38 20.16
N SER A 502 -28.39 -21.99 19.20
CA SER A 502 -27.88 -23.35 19.36
C SER A 502 -26.88 -23.45 20.50
N PHE A 503 -26.05 -22.41 20.72
CA PHE A 503 -25.17 -22.35 21.88
C PHE A 503 -25.97 -22.36 23.20
N ALA A 504 -27.01 -21.53 23.32
CA ALA A 504 -27.85 -21.49 24.52
C ALA A 504 -28.55 -22.84 24.78
N GLU A 505 -29.11 -23.47 23.74
CA GLU A 505 -29.71 -24.80 23.83
C GLU A 505 -28.70 -25.86 24.29
N ASN A 506 -27.46 -25.80 23.76
CA ASN A 506 -26.38 -26.70 24.19
C ASN A 506 -25.97 -26.48 25.64
N ILE A 507 -25.95 -25.23 26.13
CA ILE A 507 -25.68 -24.93 27.54
C ILE A 507 -26.75 -25.56 28.45
N LEU A 508 -28.04 -25.38 28.12
CA LEU A 508 -29.13 -25.99 28.90
C LEU A 508 -29.00 -27.52 28.94
N LYS A 509 -28.72 -28.14 27.78
CA LYS A 509 -28.48 -29.58 27.72
C LYS A 509 -27.30 -30.03 28.60
N LEU A 510 -26.21 -29.26 28.64
CA LEU A 510 -25.06 -29.58 29.49
C LEU A 510 -25.38 -29.41 30.98
N ILE A 511 -26.21 -28.42 31.33
CA ILE A 511 -26.72 -28.23 32.70
C ILE A 511 -27.55 -29.46 33.12
N ASP A 512 -28.50 -29.90 32.29
CA ASP A 512 -29.35 -31.08 32.60
C ASP A 512 -28.50 -32.35 32.82
N LEU A 513 -27.48 -32.58 32.00
CA LEU A 513 -26.54 -33.70 32.16
C LEU A 513 -25.70 -33.59 33.44
N ALA A 514 -25.25 -32.38 33.78
CA ALA A 514 -24.47 -32.13 34.99
C ALA A 514 -25.31 -32.29 36.26
N GLU A 515 -26.54 -31.75 36.30
CA GLU A 515 -27.46 -31.84 37.44
C GLU A 515 -27.97 -33.27 37.67
N SER A 516 -28.11 -34.05 36.60
CA SER A 516 -28.42 -35.48 36.69
C SER A 516 -27.21 -36.37 37.04
N GLY A 517 -26.00 -35.81 37.07
CA GLY A 517 -24.77 -36.55 37.36
C GLY A 517 -24.37 -37.54 36.26
N ASP A 518 -24.83 -37.36 35.02
CA ASP A 518 -24.53 -38.24 33.89
C ASP A 518 -23.11 -38.00 33.33
N ILE A 519 -22.11 -38.51 34.05
CA ILE A 519 -20.70 -38.40 33.68
C ILE A 519 -20.43 -39.05 32.31
N ASN A 520 -21.04 -40.20 32.01
CA ASN A 520 -20.82 -40.89 30.75
C ASN A 520 -21.39 -40.10 29.57
N GLY A 521 -22.58 -39.50 29.72
CA GLY A 521 -23.16 -38.60 28.74
C GLY A 521 -22.30 -37.35 28.49
N LEU A 522 -21.75 -36.77 29.56
CA LEU A 522 -20.80 -35.64 29.45
C LEU A 522 -19.52 -36.03 28.71
N CYS A 523 -18.87 -37.14 29.09
CA CYS A 523 -17.68 -37.65 28.41
C CYS A 523 -17.93 -37.91 26.91
N THR A 524 -19.04 -38.59 26.60
CA THR A 524 -19.45 -38.87 25.21
C THR A 524 -19.63 -37.57 24.43
N THR A 525 -20.22 -36.54 25.04
CA THR A 525 -20.41 -35.22 24.40
C THR A 525 -19.08 -34.52 24.13
N ILE A 526 -18.13 -34.58 25.07
CA ILE A 526 -16.79 -34.00 24.93
C ILE A 526 -16.00 -34.72 23.82
N GLU A 527 -16.00 -36.05 23.81
CA GLU A 527 -15.29 -36.84 22.80
C GLU A 527 -15.85 -36.61 21.39
N LYS A 528 -17.17 -36.61 21.24
CA LYS A 528 -17.82 -36.28 19.96
C LYS A 528 -17.47 -34.88 19.48
N SER A 529 -17.36 -33.91 20.39
CA SER A 529 -16.97 -32.53 20.05
C SER A 529 -15.50 -32.45 19.62
N ARG A 530 -14.63 -33.24 20.25
CA ARG A 530 -13.21 -33.36 19.88
C ARG A 530 -13.04 -33.85 18.44
N ASP A 531 -13.84 -34.83 18.02
CA ASP A 531 -13.79 -35.38 16.66
C ASP A 531 -14.16 -34.33 15.59
N TYR A 532 -15.11 -33.44 15.91
CA TYR A 532 -15.47 -32.31 15.02
C TYR A 532 -14.37 -31.24 14.94
N LEU A 533 -13.71 -30.93 16.07
CA LEU A 533 -12.75 -29.84 16.14
C LEU A 533 -11.42 -30.12 15.42
N SER A 534 -11.20 -31.31 14.87
CA SER A 534 -9.96 -31.75 14.19
C SER A 534 -8.70 -31.72 15.08
N SER A 535 -7.77 -32.65 14.85
CA SER A 535 -6.50 -32.70 15.60
C SER A 535 -5.64 -31.45 15.40
N ASP A 536 -5.63 -30.91 14.18
CA ASP A 536 -4.73 -29.83 13.80
C ASP A 536 -5.15 -28.50 14.43
N PHE A 537 -6.46 -28.19 14.39
CA PHE A 537 -6.98 -27.00 15.07
C PHE A 537 -6.80 -27.09 16.58
N LEU A 538 -7.04 -28.25 17.20
CA LEU A 538 -6.83 -28.42 18.65
C LEU A 538 -5.36 -28.21 19.02
N LYS A 539 -4.43 -28.77 18.25
CA LYS A 539 -2.99 -28.61 18.48
C LYS A 539 -2.55 -27.15 18.32
N ALA A 540 -2.98 -26.48 17.25
CA ALA A 540 -2.66 -25.07 17.01
C ALA A 540 -3.25 -24.15 18.09
N SER A 541 -4.52 -24.35 18.45
CA SER A 541 -5.20 -23.55 19.48
C SER A 541 -4.59 -23.76 20.86
N MET A 542 -4.16 -24.98 21.19
CA MET A 542 -3.48 -25.26 22.45
C MET A 542 -2.13 -24.54 22.55
N GLN A 543 -1.35 -24.47 21.46
CA GLN A 543 -0.10 -23.71 21.43
C GLN A 543 -0.35 -22.21 21.68
N GLN A 544 -1.41 -21.66 21.10
CA GLN A 544 -1.80 -20.27 21.34
C GLN A 544 -2.22 -20.03 22.80
N ALA A 545 -3.03 -20.92 23.38
CA ALA A 545 -3.44 -20.84 24.78
C ALA A 545 -2.22 -20.84 25.73
N LEU A 546 -1.25 -21.75 25.51
CA LEU A 546 -0.03 -21.81 26.32
C LEU A 546 0.78 -20.52 26.26
N ALA A 547 0.86 -19.88 25.09
CA ALA A 547 1.56 -18.59 24.94
C ALA A 547 0.84 -17.45 25.70
N VAL A 548 -0.50 -17.45 25.71
CA VAL A 548 -1.30 -16.52 26.49
C VAL A 548 -1.09 -16.75 27.99
N ASP A 549 -1.12 -18.00 28.44
CA ASP A 549 -0.91 -18.37 29.84
C ASP A 549 0.47 -17.94 30.34
N GLU A 550 1.52 -18.15 29.53
CA GLU A 550 2.87 -17.71 29.89
C GLU A 550 2.93 -16.20 30.08
N THR A 551 2.27 -15.44 29.21
CA THR A 551 2.25 -13.96 29.27
C THR A 551 1.44 -13.46 30.46
N LEU A 552 0.22 -13.97 30.64
CA LEU A 552 -0.65 -13.61 31.77
C LEU A 552 -0.02 -14.00 33.11
N GLY A 553 0.61 -15.17 33.18
CA GLY A 553 1.30 -15.65 34.37
C GLY A 553 2.47 -14.75 34.80
N ARG A 554 3.13 -14.06 33.86
CA ARG A 554 4.15 -13.06 34.17
C ARG A 554 3.53 -11.77 34.72
N LEU A 555 2.45 -11.29 34.11
CA LEU A 555 1.76 -10.05 34.51
C LEU A 555 1.09 -10.14 35.89
N LEU A 556 0.62 -11.32 36.28
CA LEU A 556 0.00 -11.52 37.60
C LEU A 556 1.04 -11.69 38.73
N LYS A 557 2.32 -11.91 38.40
CA LYS A 557 3.43 -12.02 39.35
C LYS A 557 4.22 -10.72 39.54
N SER A 558 3.98 -9.72 38.69
CA SER A 558 4.50 -8.35 38.77
C SER A 558 3.51 -7.43 39.47
#